data_AF-A0AAD8FTG6-F1
#
_entry.id   AF-A0AAD8FTG6-F1
#
_cell.length_a   1.000
_cell.length_b   1.000
_cell.length_c   1.000
_cell.angle_alpha   90.00
_cell.angle_beta   90.00
_cell.angle_gamma   90.00
#
_symmetry.space_group_name_H-M   'P 1'
#
loop_
_entity.id
_entity.type
_entity.pdbx_description
1 polymer ?
#
loop_
_entity_poly.entity_id
_entity_poly.type
_entity_poly.pdbx_seq_one_letter_code
_entity_poly.pdbx_strand_id
1 'polypeptide(L)'
;WSEAQSYCREKHTDLATQYCREHHTDLVSIKSASENEEIVKKAQGKTFWIGLFNEPWKWSHQGENYTFHNWNYWEPNNWRGGDNCVAMSKTGEWFDIGCNRWISFCCEVLSSRLSYTGNLMTHGSRTTTVYNKTVQ
;
A
#
# COMPACT_ATOMS: atom_id res chain seq x y z
N TRP A 1 -9.44 7.20 -1.60
CA TRP A 1 -8.14 6.63 -1.99
C TRP A 1 -7.09 7.70 -2.24
N SER A 2 -7.34 8.70 -3.10
CA SER A 2 -6.35 9.73 -3.42
C SER A 2 -5.96 10.58 -2.21
N GLU A 3 -6.87 10.86 -1.28
CA GLU A 3 -6.52 11.57 -0.04
C GLU A 3 -5.61 10.72 0.85
N ALA A 4 -5.83 9.40 0.89
CA ALA A 4 -4.99 8.46 1.63
C ALA A 4 -3.57 8.43 1.06
N GLN A 5 -3.46 8.35 -0.26
CA GLN A 5 -2.19 8.42 -0.97
C GLN A 5 -1.47 9.76 -0.70
N SER A 6 -2.15 10.89 -0.84
CA SER A 6 -1.57 12.21 -0.56
C SER A 6 -1.09 12.30 0.88
N TYR A 7 -1.89 11.79 1.84
CA TYR A 7 -1.50 11.77 3.24
C TYR A 7 -0.21 10.95 3.46
N CYS A 8 -0.09 9.78 2.84
CA CYS A 8 1.12 8.98 2.91
C CYS A 8 2.34 9.73 2.36
N ARG A 9 2.17 10.47 1.25
CA ARG A 9 3.24 11.23 0.59
C ARG A 9 3.63 12.50 1.35
N GLU A 10 2.70 13.14 2.06
CA GLU A 10 2.94 14.40 2.77
C GLU A 10 3.57 14.20 4.16
N LYS A 11 3.15 13.15 4.90
CA LYS A 11 3.51 12.95 6.32
C LYS A 11 4.97 12.57 6.60
N HIS A 12 5.79 12.38 5.57
CA HIS A 12 7.22 12.11 5.68
C HIS A 12 8.08 13.10 4.87
N THR A 13 7.60 14.33 4.69
CA THR A 13 8.36 15.42 4.04
C THR A 13 9.36 16.11 4.97
N ASP A 14 9.24 15.90 6.28
CA ASP A 14 10.03 16.51 7.35
C ASP A 14 11.51 16.03 7.33
N LEU A 15 11.77 14.86 6.72
CA LEU A 15 13.10 14.38 6.36
C LEU A 15 13.37 14.77 4.91
N ALA A 16 13.61 16.06 4.67
CA ALA A 16 14.01 16.61 3.37
C ALA A 16 15.42 16.18 2.93
N THR A 17 15.81 14.92 3.13
CA THR A 17 16.93 14.33 2.40
C THR A 17 16.43 13.92 1.02
N GLN A 18 17.25 14.17 -0.01
CA GLN A 18 17.06 13.67 -1.38
C GLN A 18 16.63 12.19 -1.40
N TYR A 19 17.12 11.43 -0.43
CA TYR A 19 16.76 10.06 -0.11
C TYR A 19 15.24 9.80 0.07
N CYS A 20 14.49 10.58 0.86
CA CYS A 20 13.03 10.40 1.01
C CYS A 20 12.25 10.81 -0.24
N ARG A 21 12.83 11.69 -1.08
CA ARG A 21 12.28 12.03 -2.40
C ARG A 21 12.54 10.92 -3.43
N GLU A 22 13.60 10.15 -3.27
CA GLU A 22 13.95 8.98 -4.09
C GLU A 22 13.26 7.68 -3.63
N HIS A 23 12.87 7.59 -2.35
CA HIS A 23 12.25 6.43 -1.70
C HIS A 23 10.87 6.76 -1.11
N HIS A 24 9.94 7.12 -2.00
CA HIS A 24 8.59 7.60 -1.69
C HIS A 24 7.85 6.80 -0.60
N THR A 25 7.10 7.51 0.25
CA THR A 25 6.04 6.93 1.06
C THR A 25 4.74 6.91 0.27
N ASP A 26 4.13 5.74 0.10
CA ASP A 26 2.86 5.57 -0.62
C ASP A 26 1.95 4.61 0.16
N LEU A 27 0.73 4.38 -0.34
CA LEU A 27 -0.10 3.27 0.13
C LEU A 27 0.64 1.95 -0.06
N VAL A 28 0.37 1.01 0.84
CA VAL A 28 1.11 -0.26 0.90
C VAL A 28 1.01 -1.07 -0.39
N SER A 29 2.16 -1.55 -0.86
CA SER A 29 2.27 -2.59 -1.88
C SER A 29 2.35 -3.98 -1.23
N ILE A 30 1.83 -5.01 -1.88
CA ILE A 30 1.82 -6.38 -1.34
C ILE A 30 2.39 -7.35 -2.36
N LYS A 31 3.54 -7.95 -2.05
CA LYS A 31 4.31 -8.81 -2.96
C LYS A 31 4.24 -10.29 -2.62
N SER A 32 3.70 -10.65 -1.46
CA SER A 32 3.60 -12.04 -1.02
C SER A 32 2.45 -12.26 -0.03
N ALA A 33 2.09 -13.53 0.16
CA ALA A 33 1.12 -13.93 1.18
C ALA A 33 1.59 -13.56 2.60
N SER A 34 2.89 -13.69 2.89
CA SER A 34 3.45 -13.31 4.20
C SER A 34 3.29 -11.81 4.47
N GLU A 35 3.56 -10.96 3.48
CA GLU A 35 3.34 -9.52 3.60
C GLU A 35 1.85 -9.21 3.81
N ASN A 36 0.96 -9.90 3.09
CA ASN A 36 -0.49 -9.75 3.26
C ASN A 36 -0.93 -10.04 4.70
N GLU A 37 -0.48 -11.16 5.27
CA GLU A 37 -0.78 -11.54 6.66
C GLU A 37 -0.23 -10.56 7.69
N GLU A 38 0.98 -10.03 7.48
CA GLU A 38 1.55 -9.01 8.36
C GLU A 38 0.71 -7.73 8.36
N ILE A 39 0.24 -7.30 7.20
CA ILE A 39 -0.61 -6.12 7.08
C ILE A 39 -1.97 -6.36 7.75
N VAL A 40 -2.57 -7.56 7.60
CA VAL A 40 -3.80 -7.93 8.34
C VAL A 40 -3.61 -7.76 9.85
N LYS A 41 -2.50 -8.27 10.40
CA LYS A 41 -2.20 -8.18 11.85
C LYS A 41 -2.07 -6.71 12.28
N LYS A 42 -1.37 -5.89 11.48
CA LYS A 42 -1.18 -4.46 11.76
C LYS A 42 -2.49 -3.67 11.64
N ALA A 43 -3.39 -4.08 10.76
CA ALA A 43 -4.67 -3.41 10.50
C ALA A 43 -5.71 -3.57 11.62
N GLN A 44 -5.47 -4.43 12.62
CA GLN A 44 -6.30 -4.57 13.82
C GLN A 44 -7.79 -4.77 13.50
N GLY A 45 -8.09 -5.59 12.50
CA GLY A 45 -9.46 -5.96 12.11
C GLY A 45 -10.21 -4.91 11.28
N LYS A 46 -9.51 -3.89 10.75
CA LYS A 46 -10.10 -2.87 9.86
C LYS A 46 -9.93 -3.21 8.39
N THR A 47 -10.81 -2.66 7.57
CA THR A 47 -10.64 -2.56 6.11
C THR A 47 -9.80 -1.32 5.79
N PHE A 48 -8.87 -1.44 4.84
CA PHE A 48 -7.99 -0.34 4.47
C PHE A 48 -7.72 -0.27 2.97
N TRP A 49 -7.43 0.93 2.49
CA TRP A 49 -6.89 1.16 1.16
C TRP A 49 -5.49 0.54 1.04
N ILE A 50 -5.25 -0.13 -0.09
CA ILE A 50 -3.92 -0.55 -0.53
C ILE A 50 -3.52 0.25 -1.78
N GLY A 51 -2.24 0.21 -2.16
CA GLY A 51 -1.70 1.00 -3.26
C GLY A 51 -2.07 0.51 -4.65
N LEU A 52 -2.91 -0.53 -4.79
CA LEU A 52 -3.31 -1.08 -6.08
C LEU A 52 -4.47 -0.25 -6.66
N PHE A 53 -4.33 0.21 -7.90
CA PHE A 53 -5.32 1.05 -8.56
C PHE A 53 -5.25 0.95 -10.09
N ASN A 54 -6.35 1.36 -10.75
CA ASN A 54 -6.61 1.45 -12.19
C ASN A 54 -6.41 0.16 -13.00
N GLU A 55 -7.27 -0.14 -13.96
CA GLU A 55 -7.01 -1.20 -14.93
C GLU A 55 -6.12 -0.72 -16.09
N PRO A 56 -5.09 -1.49 -16.51
CA PRO A 56 -4.55 -2.69 -15.87
C PRO A 56 -3.91 -2.35 -14.51
N TRP A 57 -4.16 -3.19 -13.49
CA TRP A 57 -3.78 -2.98 -12.09
C TRP A 57 -2.30 -2.64 -11.92
N LYS A 58 -2.04 -1.51 -11.23
CA LYS A 58 -0.68 -1.04 -10.94
C LYS A 58 -0.56 -0.65 -9.47
N TRP A 59 0.59 -0.95 -8.89
CA TRP A 59 0.96 -0.39 -7.59
C TRP A 59 1.31 1.09 -7.76
N SER A 60 0.78 1.92 -6.87
CA SER A 60 1.06 3.35 -6.81
C SER A 60 2.53 3.66 -6.56
N HIS A 61 3.19 2.79 -5.80
CA HIS A 61 4.62 2.87 -5.58
C HIS A 61 5.38 2.35 -6.81
N GLN A 62 6.02 3.28 -7.53
CA GLN A 62 7.05 3.06 -8.57
C GLN A 62 6.73 2.05 -9.68
N GLY A 63 5.43 1.75 -9.93
CA GLY A 63 5.04 0.79 -10.97
C GLY A 63 5.55 -0.62 -10.69
N GLU A 64 5.66 -0.98 -9.40
CA GLU A 64 6.12 -2.29 -8.98
C GLU A 64 5.35 -3.44 -9.65
N ASN A 65 6.02 -4.58 -9.81
CA ASN A 65 5.44 -5.74 -10.47
C ASN A 65 4.19 -6.23 -9.70
N TYR A 66 3.07 -6.26 -10.40
CA TYR A 66 1.83 -6.87 -9.94
C TYR A 66 1.88 -8.39 -10.20
N THR A 67 2.54 -9.13 -9.31
CA THR A 67 2.71 -10.60 -9.44
C THR A 67 1.95 -11.40 -8.39
N PHE A 68 1.71 -10.81 -7.22
CA PHE A 68 0.91 -11.42 -6.16
C PHE A 68 -0.46 -10.75 -6.11
N HIS A 69 -1.49 -11.57 -5.93
CA HIS A 69 -2.84 -11.07 -5.72
C HIS A 69 -3.58 -11.94 -4.71
N ASN A 70 -4.38 -11.30 -3.87
CA ASN A 70 -5.24 -11.98 -2.90
C ASN A 70 -6.70 -11.55 -3.05
N TRP A 71 -7.20 -11.51 -4.29
CA TRP A 71 -8.60 -11.15 -4.56
C TRP A 71 -9.57 -12.04 -3.79
N ASN A 72 -10.62 -11.41 -3.29
CA ASN A 72 -11.76 -12.12 -2.77
C ASN A 72 -12.47 -12.88 -3.90
N TYR A 73 -13.29 -13.86 -3.54
CA TYR A 73 -14.07 -14.60 -4.50
C TYR A 73 -14.98 -13.64 -5.30
N TRP A 74 -14.92 -13.75 -6.64
CA TRP A 74 -15.56 -12.88 -7.64
C TRP A 74 -14.93 -11.50 -7.87
N GLU A 75 -13.80 -11.17 -7.25
CA GLU A 75 -13.11 -9.90 -7.48
C GLU A 75 -11.89 -10.02 -8.42
N PRO A 76 -11.49 -8.94 -9.12
CA PRO A 76 -12.22 -7.67 -9.22
C PRO A 76 -13.45 -7.79 -10.12
N ASN A 77 -14.55 -7.13 -9.77
CA ASN A 77 -15.82 -7.21 -10.48
C ASN A 77 -16.17 -5.95 -11.28
N ASN A 78 -15.42 -4.86 -11.10
CA ASN A 78 -15.60 -3.55 -11.70
C ASN A 78 -17.06 -3.07 -11.68
N TRP A 79 -17.67 -3.07 -10.49
CA TRP A 79 -19.08 -2.76 -10.33
C TRP A 79 -19.43 -1.42 -10.97
N ARG A 80 -20.32 -1.47 -11.97
CA ARG A 80 -20.77 -0.29 -12.76
C ARG A 80 -19.66 0.46 -13.49
N GLY A 81 -18.47 -0.13 -13.67
CA GLY A 81 -17.36 0.45 -14.45
C GLY A 81 -16.59 1.56 -13.73
N GLY A 82 -16.74 1.71 -12.41
CA GLY A 82 -16.17 2.83 -11.64
C GLY A 82 -15.22 2.42 -10.51
N ASP A 83 -14.97 1.14 -10.33
CA ASP A 83 -14.25 0.59 -9.18
C ASP A 83 -12.75 0.46 -9.52
N ASN A 84 -12.08 1.61 -9.54
CA ASN A 84 -10.68 1.72 -9.97
C ASN A 84 -9.67 1.71 -8.81
N CYS A 85 -10.11 1.45 -7.58
CA CYS A 85 -9.25 1.44 -6.39
C CYS A 85 -9.46 0.16 -5.60
N VAL A 86 -8.44 -0.29 -4.87
CA VAL A 86 -8.50 -1.58 -4.18
C VAL A 86 -8.39 -1.38 -2.67
N ALA A 87 -9.29 -2.04 -1.95
CA ALA A 87 -9.25 -2.15 -0.52
C ALA A 87 -9.03 -3.61 -0.09
N MET A 88 -8.44 -3.76 1.08
CA MET A 88 -8.19 -5.06 1.71
C MET A 88 -9.13 -5.22 2.90
N SER A 89 -9.79 -6.38 2.96
CA SER A 89 -10.71 -6.75 4.03
C SER A 89 -9.96 -7.01 5.35
N LYS A 90 -10.72 -7.13 6.44
CA LYS A 90 -10.20 -7.53 7.75
C LYS A 90 -9.59 -8.94 7.77
N THR A 91 -9.92 -9.79 6.80
CA THR A 91 -9.41 -11.15 6.62
C THR A 91 -8.29 -11.24 5.59
N GLY A 92 -8.00 -10.13 4.89
CA GLY A 92 -6.85 -9.97 4.03
C GLY A 92 -7.13 -10.13 2.54
N GLU A 93 -8.34 -10.51 2.14
CA GLU A 93 -8.76 -10.57 0.75
C GLU A 93 -9.03 -9.17 0.18
N TRP A 94 -8.74 -9.01 -1.10
CA TRP A 94 -8.81 -7.73 -1.81
C TRP A 94 -10.10 -7.63 -2.61
N PHE A 95 -10.61 -6.42 -2.75
CA PHE A 95 -11.77 -6.13 -3.60
C PHE A 95 -11.61 -4.75 -4.21
N ASP A 96 -12.02 -4.60 -5.46
CA ASP A 96 -12.10 -3.31 -6.10
C ASP A 96 -13.35 -2.56 -5.61
N ILE A 97 -13.22 -1.26 -5.49
CA ILE A 97 -14.27 -0.39 -4.98
C ILE A 97 -14.01 1.05 -5.44
N GLY A 98 -15.08 1.80 -5.67
CA GLY A 98 -15.00 3.19 -6.07
C GLY A 98 -14.08 4.01 -5.17
N CYS A 99 -13.19 4.79 -5.77
CA CYS A 99 -12.10 5.47 -5.07
C CYS A 99 -12.53 6.48 -4.01
N ASN A 100 -13.80 6.92 -4.02
CA ASN A 100 -14.39 7.96 -3.17
C ASN A 100 -15.03 7.41 -1.86
N ARG A 101 -14.59 6.23 -1.40
CA ARG A 101 -15.11 5.64 -0.16
C ARG A 101 -14.26 6.05 1.03
N TRP A 102 -14.94 6.25 2.16
CA TRP A 102 -14.31 6.53 3.45
C TRP A 102 -13.78 5.23 4.06
N ILE A 103 -12.49 4.97 3.86
CA ILE A 103 -11.82 3.75 4.34
C ILE A 103 -10.52 4.13 5.05
N SER A 104 -10.08 3.30 6.01
CA SER A 104 -8.78 3.48 6.67
C SER A 104 -7.62 3.23 5.69
N PHE A 105 -6.37 3.51 6.06
CA PHE A 105 -5.25 3.28 5.15
C PHE A 105 -3.94 2.99 5.88
N CYS A 106 -3.04 2.32 5.17
CA CYS A 106 -1.70 1.98 5.64
C CYS A 106 -0.68 2.59 4.68
N CYS A 107 0.31 3.29 5.23
CA CYS A 107 1.43 3.79 4.43
C CYS A 107 2.62 2.84 4.56
N GLU A 108 3.34 2.66 3.46
CA GLU A 108 4.63 1.99 3.42
C GLU A 108 5.74 3.03 3.41
N VAL A 109 6.77 2.79 4.22
CA VAL A 109 8.00 3.56 4.27
C VAL A 109 9.15 2.65 3.92
N LEU A 110 9.89 2.99 2.87
CA LEU A 110 11.16 2.34 2.56
C LEU A 110 12.26 2.95 3.41
N SER A 111 12.76 2.19 4.38
CA SER A 111 13.94 2.56 5.15
C SER A 111 15.15 1.88 4.54
N SER A 112 15.93 2.55 3.69
CA SER A 112 17.33 2.15 3.52
C SER A 112 18.16 2.72 4.65
N ARG A 113 18.03 2.10 5.83
CA ARG A 113 19.28 1.80 6.50
C ARG A 113 20.02 0.83 5.59
N LEU A 114 21.03 1.32 4.89
CA LEU A 114 22.01 0.46 4.24
C LEU A 114 22.62 -0.42 5.34
N SER A 115 22.15 -1.66 5.45
CA SER A 115 22.84 -2.66 6.27
C SER A 115 23.93 -3.28 5.41
N TYR A 116 25.18 -2.98 5.75
CA TYR A 116 26.34 -3.67 5.20
C TYR A 116 26.62 -4.90 6.08
N THR A 117 26.40 -6.09 5.55
CA THR A 117 26.98 -7.32 6.09
C THR A 117 28.15 -7.71 5.20
N GLY A 118 29.36 -7.22 5.51
CA GLY A 118 30.51 -7.33 4.62
C GLY A 118 30.41 -6.41 3.38
N ASN A 119 30.83 -6.88 2.20
CA ASN A 119 30.80 -6.12 0.93
C ASN A 119 29.44 -6.15 0.20
N LEU A 120 28.40 -6.74 0.81
CA LEU A 120 27.07 -6.85 0.21
C LEU A 120 26.20 -5.66 0.63
N MET A 121 25.75 -4.87 -0.35
CA MET A 121 24.66 -3.91 -0.15
C MET A 121 23.33 -4.66 -0.13
N THR A 122 22.62 -4.58 0.98
CA THR A 122 21.23 -5.07 1.07
C THR A 122 20.27 -3.90 0.81
N HIS A 123 19.24 -4.11 -0.01
CA HIS A 123 18.18 -3.12 -0.22
C HIS A 123 17.41 -2.90 1.10
N GLY A 124 16.99 -1.66 1.33
CA GLY A 124 16.35 -1.23 2.59
C GLY A 124 15.15 -2.07 3.00
N SER A 125 14.88 -2.11 4.31
CA SER A 125 13.73 -2.81 4.88
C SER A 125 12.44 -1.99 4.70
N ARG A 126 11.37 -2.65 4.25
CA ARG A 126 10.02 -2.09 4.15
C ARG A 126 9.39 -2.01 5.53
N THR A 127 8.98 -0.82 5.95
CA THR A 127 8.24 -0.63 7.20
C THR A 127 6.83 -0.14 6.89
N THR A 128 5.82 -0.92 7.26
CA THR A 128 4.41 -0.50 7.17
C THR A 128 3.98 0.21 8.45
N THR A 129 3.42 1.42 8.32
CA THR A 129 2.77 2.15 9.41
C THR A 129 1.28 2.27 9.12
N VAL A 130 0.46 1.87 10.10
CA VAL A 130 -1.01 1.93 9.98
C VAL A 130 -1.50 3.24 10.53
N TYR A 131 -2.28 3.96 9.73
CA TYR A 131 -2.93 5.18 10.15
C TYR A 131 -4.41 4.88 10.44
N ASN A 132 -4.80 5.10 11.70
CA ASN A 132 -6.19 4.98 12.15
C ASN A 132 -7.03 6.21 11.77
N LYS A 133 -6.89 6.67 10.52
CA LYS A 133 -7.65 7.78 9.94
C LYS A 133 -8.41 7.26 8.73
N THR A 134 -9.67 7.65 8.59
CA THR A 134 -10.47 7.40 7.38
C THR A 134 -10.48 8.65 6.52
N VAL A 135 -10.26 8.50 5.23
CA VAL A 135 -10.25 9.58 4.24
C VAL A 135 -10.94 9.13 2.96
N GLN A 136 -11.31 10.10 2.11
CA GLN A 136 -12.03 9.83 0.87
C GLN A 136 -11.11 9.35 -0.25
#